data_AF-A0A936Y8A5-F1
#
_entry.id   AF-A0A936Y8A5-F1
#
_cell.length_a   1.000
_cell.length_b   1.000
_cell.length_c   1.000
_cell.angle_alpha   90.00
_cell.angle_beta   90.00
_cell.angle_gamma   90.00
#
_symmetry.space_group_name_H-M   'P 1'
#
loop_
_entity.id
_entity.type
_entity.pdbx_description
1 polymer ?
#
loop_
_entity_poly.entity_id
_entity_poly.type
_entity_poly.pdbx_seq_one_letter_code
_entity_poly.pdbx_strand_id
1 'polypeptide(L)'
;MTFLFRLIISIFFVILGVAQMYVGYLEMNHYIGPIWAVGAICLCLLVRFTLPITVAAFFGATDILGWPWIGAMFFAVPGLAFLVPGVLGMIISIVKR
;
A
#
# COMPACT_ATOMS: atom_id res chain seq x y z
N MET A 1 2.85 -28.54 -11.80
CA MET A 1 3.42 -27.22 -12.20
C MET A 1 2.57 -26.03 -11.76
N THR A 2 1.25 -26.14 -11.66
CA THR A 2 0.36 -25.03 -11.25
C THR A 2 0.40 -24.67 -9.74
N PHE A 3 0.65 -25.62 -8.84
CA PHE A 3 0.69 -25.38 -7.39
C PHE A 3 1.90 -24.51 -6.97
N LEU A 4 3.10 -24.89 -7.40
CA LEU A 4 4.35 -24.18 -7.10
C LEU A 4 4.29 -22.72 -7.58
N PHE A 5 3.80 -22.51 -8.82
CA PHE A 5 3.66 -21.19 -9.41
C PHE A 5 2.75 -20.26 -8.58
N ARG A 6 1.60 -20.76 -8.12
CA ARG A 6 0.69 -19.99 -7.25
C ARG A 6 1.33 -19.64 -5.92
N LEU A 7 2.09 -20.56 -5.34
CA LEU A 7 2.77 -20.35 -4.05
C LEU A 7 3.85 -19.26 -4.16
N ILE A 8 4.67 -19.30 -5.23
CA ILE A 8 5.70 -18.28 -5.48
C ILE A 8 5.06 -16.89 -5.63
N ILE A 9 3.99 -16.77 -6.42
CA ILE A 9 3.28 -15.51 -6.60
C ILE A 9 2.69 -14.99 -5.29
N SER A 10 2.05 -15.84 -4.50
CA SER A 10 1.48 -15.43 -3.22
C SER A 10 2.55 -14.90 -2.26
N ILE A 11 3.70 -15.58 -2.16
CA ILE A 11 4.81 -15.13 -1.32
C ILE A 11 5.34 -13.78 -1.82
N PHE A 12 5.49 -13.62 -3.13
CA PHE A 12 5.92 -12.36 -3.74
C PHE A 12 5.01 -11.19 -3.36
N PHE A 13 3.68 -11.37 -3.44
CA PHE A 13 2.73 -10.31 -3.04
C PHE A 13 2.75 -10.02 -1.54
N VAL A 14 2.98 -11.02 -0.68
CA VAL A 14 3.14 -10.80 0.76
C VAL A 14 4.38 -9.95 1.04
N ILE A 15 5.51 -10.29 0.41
CA ILE A 15 6.75 -9.52 0.55
C ILE A 15 6.55 -8.07 0.07
N LEU A 16 5.90 -7.88 -1.08
CA LEU A 16 5.57 -6.54 -1.57
C LEU A 16 4.68 -5.76 -0.61
N GLY A 17 3.65 -6.39 -0.04
CA GLY A 17 2.76 -5.74 0.92
C GLY A 17 3.48 -5.29 2.20
N VAL A 18 4.38 -6.13 2.73
CA VAL A 18 5.21 -5.78 3.89
C VAL A 18 6.20 -4.67 3.55
N ALA A 19 6.83 -4.73 2.38
CA ALA A 19 7.73 -3.68 1.91
C ALA A 19 6.98 -2.35 1.77
N GLN A 20 5.77 -2.34 1.21
CA GLN A 20 4.94 -1.14 1.11
C GLN A 20 4.61 -0.56 2.48
N MET A 21 4.26 -1.39 3.47
CA MET A 21 4.03 -0.90 4.84
C MET A 21 5.28 -0.29 5.46
N TYR A 22 6.45 -0.90 5.24
CA TYR A 22 7.71 -0.38 5.77
C TYR A 22 8.11 0.95 5.13
N VAL A 23 8.07 1.05 3.81
CA VAL A 23 8.40 2.28 3.09
C VAL A 23 7.37 3.38 3.39
N GLY A 24 6.09 3.02 3.48
CA GLY A 24 5.04 3.95 3.91
C GLY A 24 5.23 4.43 5.35
N TYR A 25 5.67 3.57 6.27
CA TYR A 25 6.03 3.97 7.63
C TYR A 25 7.18 4.98 7.64
N LEU A 26 8.22 4.76 6.83
CA LEU A 26 9.36 5.67 6.76
C LEU A 26 8.91 7.07 6.32
N GLU A 27 8.04 7.14 5.30
CA GLU A 27 7.47 8.40 4.81
C GLU A 27 6.65 9.09 5.89
N MET A 28 5.68 8.38 6.50
CA MET A 28 4.84 8.96 7.54
C MET A 28 5.67 9.42 8.74
N ASN A 29 6.68 8.64 9.15
CA ASN A 29 7.56 9.00 10.25
C ASN A 29 8.34 10.30 9.96
N HIS A 30 8.66 10.58 8.69
CA HIS A 30 9.34 11.81 8.30
C HIS A 30 8.47 13.05 8.50
N TYR A 31 7.16 12.96 8.27
CA TYR A 31 6.24 14.10 8.34
C TYR A 31 5.51 14.28 9.67
N ILE A 32 4.98 13.19 10.23
CA ILE A 32 4.09 13.23 11.41
C ILE A 32 4.72 12.61 12.67
N GLY A 33 5.92 12.06 12.54
CA GLY A 33 6.66 11.42 13.64
C GLY A 33 6.21 9.98 13.95
N PRO A 34 6.93 9.27 14.82
CA PRO A 34 6.87 7.80 14.92
C PRO A 34 5.54 7.30 15.51
N ILE A 35 5.03 7.96 16.55
CA ILE A 35 3.78 7.56 17.23
C ILE A 35 2.58 7.72 16.29
N TRP A 36 2.54 8.82 15.56
CA TRP A 36 1.46 9.12 14.62
C TRP A 36 1.54 8.25 13.36
N ALA A 37 2.73 7.91 12.89
CA ALA A 37 2.92 6.97 11.78
C ALA A 37 2.38 5.57 12.12
N VAL A 38 2.71 5.04 13.30
CA VAL A 38 2.14 3.75 13.75
C VAL A 38 0.62 3.86 13.91
N GLY A 39 0.11 4.96 14.49
CA GLY A 39 -1.32 5.21 14.62
C GLY A 39 -2.04 5.22 13.26
N ALA A 40 -1.48 5.89 12.26
CA ALA A 40 -2.02 5.96 10.90
C ALA A 40 -2.05 4.59 10.22
N ILE A 41 -0.99 3.79 10.35
CA ILE A 41 -0.94 2.42 9.82
C ILE A 41 -1.99 1.55 10.50
N CYS A 42 -2.07 1.57 11.83
CA CYS A 42 -3.08 0.83 12.59
C CYS A 42 -4.49 1.22 12.16
N LEU A 43 -4.77 2.52 11.99
CA LEU A 43 -6.08 2.99 11.55
C LEU A 43 -6.41 2.51 10.14
N CYS A 44 -5.45 2.58 9.21
CA CYS A 44 -5.62 2.08 7.85
C CYS A 44 -5.92 0.57 7.81
N LEU A 45 -5.30 -0.22 8.69
CA LEU A 45 -5.54 -1.65 8.82
C LEU A 45 -6.92 -1.96 9.42
N LEU A 46 -7.34 -1.21 10.44
CA LEU A 46 -8.66 -1.37 11.09
C LEU A 46 -9.82 -1.01 10.15
N VAL A 47 -9.69 0.11 9.45
CA VAL A 47 -10.69 0.58 8.47
C VAL A 47 -10.55 -0.17 7.14
N ARG A 48 -9.50 -0.99 6.99
CA ARG A 48 -9.12 -1.68 5.74
C ARG A 48 -8.99 -0.73 4.55
N PHE A 49 -8.68 0.53 4.84
CA PHE A 49 -8.47 1.57 3.86
C PHE A 49 -6.97 1.74 3.67
N THR A 50 -6.40 0.92 2.79
CA THR A 50 -4.93 0.84 2.58
C THR A 50 -4.39 1.94 1.66
N LEU A 51 -5.25 2.81 1.13
CA LEU A 51 -4.86 3.92 0.25
C LEU A 51 -3.75 4.79 0.83
N PRO A 52 -3.88 5.30 2.07
CA PRO A 52 -2.87 6.18 2.65
C PRO A 52 -1.52 5.47 2.78
N ILE A 53 -1.51 4.18 3.10
CA ILE A 53 -0.27 3.38 3.16
C ILE A 53 0.35 3.26 1.77
N THR A 54 -0.44 2.97 0.73
CA THR A 54 0.09 2.83 -0.64
C THR A 54 0.63 4.15 -1.19
N VAL A 55 -0.04 5.26 -0.89
CA VAL A 55 0.40 6.61 -1.28
C VAL A 55 1.67 6.99 -0.51
N ALA A 56 1.69 6.77 0.81
CA ALA A 56 2.89 6.96 1.63
C ALA A 56 4.06 6.10 1.14
N ALA A 57 3.81 4.86 0.71
CA ALA A 57 4.85 3.98 0.18
C ALA A 57 5.42 4.48 -1.15
N PHE A 58 4.60 5.12 -1.99
CA PHE A 58 5.06 5.76 -3.23
C PHE A 58 5.99 6.93 -2.92
N PHE A 59 5.55 7.86 -2.06
CA PHE A 59 6.36 9.01 -1.67
C PHE A 59 7.59 8.60 -0.86
N GLY A 60 7.49 7.59 0.00
CA GLY A 60 8.65 7.02 0.70
C GLY A 60 9.67 6.42 -0.27
N ALA A 61 9.22 5.81 -1.37
CA ALA A 61 10.13 5.31 -2.40
C ALA A 61 10.79 6.44 -3.19
N THR A 62 10.08 7.52 -3.53
CA THR A 62 10.68 8.64 -4.27
C THR A 62 11.54 9.54 -3.39
N ASP A 63 11.05 9.93 -2.21
CA ASP A 63 11.58 11.03 -1.42
C ASP A 63 12.61 10.55 -0.38
N ILE A 64 12.44 9.34 0.16
CA ILE A 64 13.36 8.76 1.15
C ILE A 64 14.35 7.81 0.49
N LEU A 65 13.86 6.84 -0.29
CA LEU A 65 14.73 5.88 -0.97
C LEU A 65 15.40 6.46 -2.23
N GLY A 66 14.94 7.62 -2.71
CA GLY A 66 15.52 8.28 -3.88
C GLY A 66 15.26 7.54 -5.20
N TRP A 67 14.25 6.67 -5.25
CA TRP A 67 13.95 5.92 -6.46
C TRP A 67 13.38 6.82 -7.55
N PRO A 68 13.63 6.52 -8.83
CA PRO A 68 12.92 7.20 -9.91
C PRO A 68 11.42 6.97 -9.77
N TRP A 69 10.63 8.01 -10.06
CA TRP A 69 9.17 8.01 -9.93
C TRP A 69 8.50 6.82 -10.63
N ILE A 70 9.04 6.37 -11.78
CA ILE A 70 8.53 5.21 -12.52
C ILE A 70 8.66 3.93 -11.69
N GLY A 71 9.79 3.76 -10.99
CA GLY A 71 10.06 2.59 -10.15
C GLY A 71 9.20 2.58 -8.89
N ALA A 72 9.03 3.75 -8.27
CA ALA A 72 8.10 3.94 -7.17
C ALA A 72 6.64 3.65 -7.60
N MET A 73 6.27 4.04 -8.82
CA MET A 73 4.94 3.76 -9.35
C MET A 73 4.72 2.25 -9.51
N PHE A 74 5.66 1.52 -10.13
CA PHE A 74 5.57 0.05 -10.21
C PHE A 74 5.50 -0.63 -8.84
N PHE A 75 6.18 -0.07 -7.84
CA PHE A 75 6.11 -0.55 -6.47
C PHE A 75 4.74 -0.30 -5.83
N ALA A 76 4.09 0.82 -6.13
CA ALA A 76 2.77 1.19 -5.60
C ALA A 76 1.59 0.54 -6.35
N VAL A 77 1.75 0.28 -7.66
CA VAL A 77 0.77 -0.33 -8.57
C VAL A 77 0.06 -1.57 -8.02
N PRO A 78 0.74 -2.59 -7.44
CA PRO A 78 0.04 -3.76 -6.92
C PRO A 78 -0.96 -3.39 -5.83
N GLY A 79 -0.60 -2.49 -4.91
CA GLY A 79 -1.51 -1.99 -3.88
C GLY A 79 -2.70 -1.21 -4.46
N LEU A 80 -2.44 -0.35 -5.45
CA LEU A 80 -3.49 0.43 -6.12
C LEU A 80 -4.43 -0.44 -6.96
N ALA A 81 -3.91 -1.46 -7.64
CA ALA A 81 -4.68 -2.34 -8.51
C ALA A 81 -5.76 -3.13 -7.75
N PHE A 82 -5.48 -3.54 -6.52
CA PHE A 82 -6.48 -4.20 -5.66
C PHE A 82 -7.45 -3.22 -5.02
N LEU A 83 -7.02 -1.97 -4.82
CA LEU A 83 -7.80 -0.99 -4.09
C LEU A 83 -8.86 -0.29 -4.95
N VAL A 84 -8.50 0.12 -6.18
CA VAL A 84 -9.40 0.89 -7.06
C VAL A 84 -10.75 0.20 -7.26
N PRO A 85 -10.83 -1.11 -7.56
CA PRO A 85 -12.11 -1.81 -7.70
C PRO A 85 -12.90 -1.85 -6.37
N GLY A 86 -12.20 -1.99 -5.25
CA GLY A 86 -12.81 -2.05 -3.92
C GLY A 86 -13.48 -0.73 -3.51
N VAL A 87 -12.81 0.40 -3.75
CA VAL A 87 -13.37 1.73 -3.48
C VAL A 87 -14.54 2.02 -4.41
N LEU A 88 -14.43 1.71 -5.70
CA LEU A 88 -15.53 1.87 -6.65
C LEU A 88 -16.75 1.04 -6.24
N GLY A 89 -16.55 -0.21 -5.82
CA GLY A 89 -17.63 -1.06 -5.31
C GLY A 89 -18.34 -0.48 -4.08
N MET A 90 -17.57 0.11 -3.15
CA MET A 90 -18.11 0.79 -1.97
C MET A 90 -18.92 2.04 -2.33
N ILE A 91 -18.42 2.87 -3.25
CA ILE A 91 -19.15 4.08 -3.68
C ILE A 91 -20.47 3.70 -4.37
N ILE A 92 -20.43 2.71 -5.27
CA ILE A 92 -21.63 2.24 -5.98
C ILE A 92 -22.68 1.69 -5.02
N SER A 93 -22.26 0.98 -3.96
CA SER A 93 -23.20 0.43 -2.97
C SER A 93 -23.86 1.50 -2.09
N ILE A 94 -23.16 2.62 -1.84
CA ILE A 94 -23.72 3.79 -1.15
C ILE A 94 -24.74 4.52 -2.04
N VAL A 95 -24.42 4.71 -3.33
CA VAL A 95 -25.30 5.42 -4.28
C VAL A 95 -26.57 4.64 -4.63
N LYS A 96 -26.50 3.29 -4.67
CA LYS A 96 -27.65 2.43 -4.96
C LYS A 96 -28.55 2.15 -3.74
N ARG A 97 -28.30 2.76 -2.59
CA ARG A 97 -29.06 2.58 -1.36
C ARG A 97 -30.19 3.60 -1.24
#